data_AF-A0AAW1I8X6-F1
#
_entry.id   AF-A0AAW1I8X6-F1
#
_cell.length_a   1.000
_cell.length_b   1.000
_cell.length_c   1.000
_cell.angle_alpha   90.00
_cell.angle_beta   90.00
_cell.angle_gamma   90.00
#
_symmetry.space_group_name_H-M   'P 1'
#
loop_
_entity.id
_entity.type
_entity.pdbx_description
1 polymer ?
#
loop_
_entity_poly.entity_id
_entity_poly.type
_entity_poly.pdbx_seq_one_letter_code
_entity_poly.pdbx_strand_id
1 'polypeptide(L)'
;MYGINDFIIFRDIVKEADDVRLGAASGFSSPSKKRKRPSPKISIPERETEVIRTIVYNFYVTEKRSPTLKGIYDKIKEYDLMEVCQLFPRY
;
A
#
# COMPACT_ATOMS: atom_id res chain seq x y z
N MET A 1 -15.51 -23.27 -34.70
CA MET A 1 -15.91 -21.98 -34.15
C MET A 1 -15.63 -22.03 -32.65
N TYR A 2 -14.50 -21.47 -32.20
CA TYR A 2 -14.18 -21.43 -30.77
C TYR A 2 -15.05 -20.38 -30.11
N GLY A 3 -15.69 -20.73 -28.99
CA GLY A 3 -16.61 -19.84 -28.27
C GLY A 3 -15.83 -18.75 -27.53
N ILE A 4 -16.52 -17.68 -27.14
CA ILE A 4 -15.95 -16.57 -26.34
C ILE A 4 -15.25 -17.10 -25.06
N ASN A 5 -15.73 -18.23 -24.53
CA ASN A 5 -15.15 -18.90 -23.37
C ASN A 5 -13.77 -19.50 -23.64
N ASP A 6 -13.50 -20.00 -24.84
CA ASP A 6 -12.21 -20.60 -25.21
C ASP A 6 -11.11 -19.53 -25.27
N PHE A 7 -11.46 -18.32 -25.72
CA PHE A 7 -10.54 -17.20 -25.76
C PHE A 7 -10.14 -16.71 -24.36
N ILE A 8 -11.08 -16.71 -23.41
CA ILE A 8 -10.82 -16.34 -22.01
C ILE A 8 -9.90 -17.37 -21.36
N ILE A 9 -10.18 -18.66 -21.55
CA ILE A 9 -9.36 -19.76 -21.03
C ILE A 9 -7.93 -19.68 -21.58
N PHE A 10 -7.79 -19.48 -22.89
CA PHE A 10 -6.48 -19.36 -23.53
C PHE A 10 -5.67 -18.18 -22.97
N ARG A 11 -6.31 -17.02 -22.79
CA ARG A 11 -5.67 -15.84 -22.21
C ARG A 11 -5.20 -16.06 -20.78
N ASP A 12 -5.99 -16.76 -19.98
CA ASP A 12 -5.65 -17.05 -18.58
C ASP A 12 -4.48 -18.04 -18.48
N ILE A 13 -4.42 -19.04 -19.36
CA ILE A 13 -3.30 -20.00 -19.46
C ILE A 13 -1.99 -19.31 -19.83
N VAL A 14 -2.00 -18.44 -20.85
CA VAL A 14 -0.81 -17.68 -21.27
C VAL A 14 -0.29 -16.82 -20.12
N LYS A 15 -1.20 -16.20 -19.37
CA LYS A 15 -0.86 -15.35 -18.24
C LYS A 15 -0.28 -16.12 -17.07
N GLU A 16 -0.80 -17.32 -16.79
CA GLU A 16 -0.23 -18.21 -15.77
C GLU A 16 1.17 -18.69 -16.17
N ALA A 17 1.41 -19.00 -17.44
CA ALA A 17 2.73 -19.35 -17.94
C ALA A 17 3.75 -18.21 -17.78
N ASP A 18 3.33 -16.96 -18.02
CA ASP A 18 4.16 -15.77 -17.81
C ASP A 18 4.47 -15.54 -16.32
N ASP A 19 3.49 -15.68 -15.44
CA ASP A 19 3.66 -15.52 -13.99
C ASP A 19 4.64 -16.58 -13.43
N VAL A 20 4.58 -17.82 -13.93
CA VAL A 20 5.54 -18.89 -13.59
C VAL A 20 6.95 -18.53 -14.08
N ARG A 21 7.09 -18.03 -15.32
CA ARG A 21 8.38 -17.60 -15.88
C ARG A 21 9.02 -16.47 -15.05
N LEU A 22 8.21 -15.57 -14.50
CA LEU A 22 8.66 -14.46 -13.67
C LEU A 22 8.95 -14.84 -12.21
N GLY A 23 8.86 -16.14 -11.85
CA GLY A 23 9.19 -16.64 -10.52
C GLY A 23 8.11 -16.41 -9.47
N ALA A 24 6.86 -16.15 -9.88
CA ALA A 24 5.74 -16.11 -8.94
C ALA A 24 5.47 -17.53 -8.40
N ALA A 25 5.32 -17.67 -7.07
CA ALA A 25 5.04 -18.96 -6.45
C ALA A 25 3.74 -19.58 -7.01
N SER A 26 3.88 -20.67 -7.76
CA SER A 26 2.79 -21.34 -8.45
C SER A 26 2.05 -22.31 -7.52
N GLY A 27 1.11 -21.80 -6.72
CA GLY A 27 0.16 -22.66 -6.01
C GLY A 27 -1.03 -22.99 -6.90
N PHE A 28 -1.36 -24.26 -7.15
CA PHE A 28 -2.50 -24.67 -7.98
C PHE A 28 -3.80 -23.97 -7.51
N SER A 29 -4.31 -23.02 -8.28
CA SER A 29 -5.61 -22.38 -8.01
C SER A 29 -6.62 -22.81 -9.05
N SER A 30 -7.79 -23.23 -8.58
CA SER A 30 -8.93 -23.57 -9.43
C SER A 30 -9.22 -22.45 -10.45
N PRO A 31 -9.67 -22.76 -11.69
CA PRO A 31 -9.85 -21.82 -12.81
C PRO A 31 -10.81 -20.63 -12.63
N SER A 32 -11.17 -20.27 -11.41
CA SER A 32 -12.03 -19.11 -11.11
C SER A 32 -11.64 -18.37 -9.83
N LYS A 33 -10.63 -18.85 -9.10
CA LYS A 33 -10.18 -18.22 -7.87
C LYS A 33 -9.09 -17.20 -8.19
N LYS A 34 -9.47 -15.92 -8.26
CA LYS A 34 -8.52 -14.81 -8.43
C LYS A 34 -7.50 -14.84 -7.28
N ARG A 35 -6.24 -15.17 -7.57
CA ARG A 35 -5.16 -15.09 -6.58
C ARG A 35 -4.95 -13.62 -6.19
N LYS A 36 -4.72 -13.36 -4.90
CA LYS A 36 -4.26 -12.04 -4.46
C LYS A 36 -2.90 -11.80 -5.09
N ARG A 37 -2.80 -10.79 -5.94
CA ARG A 37 -1.52 -10.40 -6.54
C ARG A 37 -0.59 -9.89 -5.44
N PRO A 38 0.72 -10.16 -5.51
CA PRO A 38 1.66 -9.54 -4.61
C PRO A 38 1.55 -8.01 -4.77
N SER A 39 1.20 -7.32 -3.70
CA SER A 39 1.29 -5.86 -3.65
C SER A 39 2.76 -5.47 -3.55
N PRO A 40 3.20 -4.39 -4.21
CA PRO A 40 4.55 -3.87 -4.02
C PRO A 40 4.76 -3.60 -2.53
N LYS A 41 5.89 -4.07 -1.99
CA LYS A 41 6.28 -3.76 -0.62
C LYS A 41 6.68 -2.29 -0.59
N ILE A 42 5.86 -1.46 0.05
CA ILE A 42 6.22 -0.07 0.30
C ILE A 42 7.13 -0.07 1.52
N SER A 43 8.38 0.37 1.36
CA SER A 43 9.27 0.66 2.48
C SER A 43 9.07 2.11 2.91
N ILE A 44 8.65 2.29 4.16
CA ILE A 44 8.58 3.62 4.78
C ILE A 44 9.96 3.91 5.37
N PRO A 45 10.57 5.08 5.11
CA PRO A 45 11.85 5.43 5.72
C PRO A 45 11.73 5.55 7.25
N GLU A 46 12.82 5.30 7.97
CA GLU A 46 12.82 5.24 9.43
C GLU A 46 12.33 6.56 10.06
N ARG A 47 12.77 7.71 9.53
CA ARG A 47 12.35 9.04 9.99
C ARG A 47 10.83 9.23 9.92
N GLU A 48 10.19 8.84 8.82
CA GLU A 48 8.73 8.92 8.69
C GLU A 48 8.02 7.98 9.68
N THR A 49 8.63 6.82 9.93
CA THR A 49 8.11 5.84 10.89
C THR A 49 8.13 6.40 12.31
N GLU A 50 9.19 7.10 12.71
CA GLU A 50 9.29 7.77 14.02
C GLU A 50 8.25 8.88 14.18
N VAL A 51 8.01 9.69 13.14
CA VAL A 51 6.99 10.74 13.15
C VAL A 51 5.59 10.12 13.32
N ILE A 52 5.27 9.09 12.55
CA ILE A 52 3.98 8.40 12.65
C ILE A 52 3.78 7.80 14.05
N ARG A 53 4.81 7.15 14.62
CA ARG A 53 4.77 6.60 15.98
C ARG A 53 4.49 7.69 17.02
N THR A 54 5.15 8.83 16.90
CA THR A 54 4.98 9.97 17.81
C THR A 54 3.57 10.54 17.74
N ILE A 55 3.03 10.71 16.53
CA ILE A 55 1.66 11.17 16.33
C ILE A 55 0.68 10.18 16.97
N VAL A 56 0.80 8.89 16.66
CA VAL A 56 -0.07 7.84 17.21
C VAL A 56 0.01 7.79 18.74
N TYR A 57 1.22 7.90 19.30
CA TYR A 57 1.42 7.94 20.74
C TYR A 57 0.68 9.12 21.38
N ASN A 58 0.76 10.31 20.78
CA ASN A 58 0.06 11.49 21.27
C ASN A 58 -1.47 11.29 21.27
N PHE A 59 -2.04 10.70 20.22
CA PHE A 59 -3.49 10.39 20.20
C PHE A 59 -3.94 9.59 21.43
N TYR A 60 -3.17 8.57 21.83
CA TYR A 60 -3.50 7.75 22.98
C TYR A 60 -3.17 8.42 24.32
N VAL A 61 -2.01 9.10 24.40
CA VAL A 61 -1.49 9.59 25.68
C VAL A 61 -2.00 10.97 26.03
N THR A 62 -1.99 11.92 25.08
CA THR A 62 -2.45 13.29 25.33
C THR A 62 -3.95 13.43 25.05
N GLU A 63 -4.43 12.94 23.91
CA GLU A 63 -5.82 13.14 23.49
C GLU A 63 -6.79 12.07 24.04
N LYS A 64 -6.26 11.00 24.67
CA LYS A 64 -7.03 9.88 25.24
C LYS A 64 -8.06 9.27 24.28
N ARG A 65 -7.75 9.26 22.98
CA ARG A 65 -8.65 8.74 21.94
C ARG A 65 -7.92 7.81 20.98
N SER A 66 -8.67 6.92 20.34
CA SER A 66 -8.11 6.10 19.27
C SER A 66 -7.77 6.99 18.06
N PRO A 67 -6.58 6.88 17.48
CA PRO A 67 -6.24 7.58 16.26
C PRO A 67 -7.14 7.10 15.12
N THR A 68 -7.55 8.04 14.27
CA THR A 68 -8.24 7.75 13.02
C THR A 68 -7.31 8.09 11.86
N LEU A 69 -7.48 7.43 10.71
CA LEU A 69 -6.66 7.71 9.53
C LEU A 69 -6.70 9.19 9.14
N LYS A 70 -7.89 9.82 9.22
CA LYS A 70 -8.05 11.25 8.98
C LYS A 70 -7.27 12.09 9.99
N GLY A 71 -7.37 11.78 11.28
CA GLY A 71 -6.66 12.52 12.32
C GLY A 71 -5.13 12.41 12.21
N ILE A 72 -4.62 11.22 11.88
CA ILE A 72 -3.19 11.03 11.64
C ILE A 72 -2.76 11.86 10.42
N TYR A 73 -3.51 11.80 9.32
CA TYR A 73 -3.20 12.55 8.10
C TYR A 73 -3.17 14.06 8.33
N ASP A 74 -4.16 14.60 9.04
CA ASP A 74 -4.24 16.03 9.36
C ASP A 74 -3.01 16.47 10.17
N LYS A 75 -2.55 15.63 11.12
CA LYS A 75 -1.34 15.90 11.91
C LYS A 75 -0.05 15.78 11.13
N ILE A 76 0.07 14.79 10.24
CA ILE A 76 1.26 14.67 9.36
C ILE A 76 1.37 15.90 8.46
N LYS A 77 0.25 16.37 7.89
CA LYS A 77 0.23 17.57 7.06
C LYS A 77 0.67 18.82 7.83
N GLU A 78 0.31 18.93 9.11
CA GLU A 78 0.77 20.01 10.00
C GLU A 78 2.29 19.95 10.21
N TYR A 79 2.86 18.76 10.43
CA TYR A 79 4.32 18.57 10.54
C TYR A 79 5.06 18.97 9.27
N ASP A 80 4.56 18.58 8.11
CA ASP A 80 5.17 18.88 6.81
C ASP A 80 5.19 20.40 6.52
N LEU A 81 4.11 21.10 6.89
CA LEU A 81 4.05 22.57 6.81
C LEU A 81 5.03 23.28 7.75
N MET A 82 5.31 22.70 8.92
CA MET A 82 6.27 23.24 9.88
C MET A 82 7.72 23.11 9.36
N GLU A 83 8.07 22.02 8.68
CA GLU A 83 9.38 21.88 8.04
C GLU A 83 9.57 22.90 6.90
N VAL A 84 8.54 23.13 6.09
CA VAL A 84 8.58 24.15 5.02
C VAL A 84 8.75 25.56 5.57
N CYS A 85 8.06 25.89 6.68
CA CYS A 85 8.20 27.20 7.34
C CYS A 85 9.58 27.42 7.96
N GLN A 86 10.27 26.36 8.41
CA GLN A 86 11.66 26.45 8.89
C GLN A 86 12.68 26.66 7.77
N LEU A 87 12.39 26.17 6.56
CA LEU A 87 13.25 26.32 5.38
C LEU A 87 13.14 27.70 4.72
N PHE A 88 12.03 28.41 4.92
CA PHE A 88 11.82 29.76 4.41
C PHE A 88 11.37 30.70 5.53
N PRO A 89 12.29 31.09 6.45
CA PRO A 89 12.00 32.21 7.35
C PRO A 89 11.75 33.43 6.47
N ARG A 90 10.51 33.93 6.45
CA ARG A 90 10.19 35.19 5.78
C ARG A 90 11.05 36.27 6.44
N TYR A 91 12.01 36.80 5.67
CA TYR A 91 12.69 38.06 5.97
C TYR A 91 11.71 39.23 5.88
#